data_AF-A0A1Y1Y3I8-F1
#
_entry.id   AF-A0A1Y1Y3I8-F1
#
_cell.length_a   1.000
_cell.length_b   1.000
_cell.length_c   1.000
_cell.angle_alpha   90.00
_cell.angle_beta   90.00
_cell.angle_gamma   90.00
#
_symmetry.space_group_name_H-M   'P 1'
#
loop_
_entity.id
_entity.type
_entity.pdbx_description
1 polymer ?
#
loop_
_entity_poly.entity_id
_entity_poly.type
_entity_poly.pdbx_seq_one_letter_code
_entity_poly.pdbx_strand_id
1 'polypeptide(L)'
;MTSKLDILQPRIAATVNDLRSQGLTSRHRILLTKRLKILWGESSGKKSTRWRIKTARQAFSEVQAKSPHLFLVLVLLVTATECGQRAFCDEVITALVKLECYEPYQFSLSADDKDFLERTAKQQGFVEASTFKALMRALIPDGWLSIHYERIN
;
A
#
# COMPACT_ATOMS: atom_id res chain seq x y z
N MET A 1 2.12 4.41 29.22
CA MET A 1 1.12 4.27 28.14
C MET A 1 1.85 3.76 26.93
N THR A 2 1.44 2.61 26.37
CA THR A 2 2.01 2.05 25.14
C THR A 2 1.54 2.88 23.95
N SER A 3 2.45 3.36 23.12
CA SER A 3 2.10 4.17 21.94
C SER A 3 1.42 3.30 20.88
N LYS A 4 0.62 3.90 19.99
CA LYS A 4 0.02 3.18 18.85
C LYS A 4 1.11 2.63 17.92
N LEU A 5 2.25 3.31 17.85
CA LEU A 5 3.41 2.86 17.09
C LEU A 5 4.01 1.58 17.69
N ASP A 6 4.15 1.51 19.02
CA ASP A 6 4.70 0.33 19.73
C ASP A 6 3.85 -0.92 19.48
N ILE A 7 2.53 -0.74 19.31
CA ILE A 7 1.61 -1.84 18.98
C ILE A 7 1.69 -2.21 17.50
N LEU A 8 1.87 -1.23 16.61
CA LEU A 8 1.85 -1.45 15.17
C LEU A 8 3.16 -2.03 14.64
N GLN A 9 4.30 -1.63 15.19
CA GLN A 9 5.63 -2.04 14.74
C GLN A 9 5.85 -3.58 14.71
N PRO A 10 5.50 -4.34 15.76
CA PRO A 10 5.61 -5.81 15.70
C PRO A 10 4.67 -6.42 14.65
N ARG A 11 3.49 -5.81 14.42
CA ARG A 11 2.55 -6.25 13.38
C ARG A 11 3.08 -5.98 11.98
N ILE A 12 3.77 -4.86 11.77
CA ILE A 12 4.46 -4.55 10.51
C ILE A 12 5.53 -5.61 10.25
N ALA A 13 6.39 -5.89 11.24
CA ALA A 13 7.45 -6.88 11.10
C ALA A 13 6.90 -8.28 10.78
N ALA A 14 5.86 -8.72 11.49
CA ALA A 14 5.18 -9.99 11.22
C ALA A 14 4.60 -10.03 9.80
N THR A 15 3.91 -8.97 9.38
CA THR A 15 3.32 -8.89 8.02
C THR A 15 4.38 -8.91 6.93
N VAL A 16 5.52 -8.24 7.13
CA VAL A 16 6.64 -8.30 6.18
C VAL A 16 7.19 -9.73 6.07
N ASN A 17 7.37 -10.43 7.18
CA ASN A 17 7.83 -11.82 7.17
C ASN A 17 6.81 -12.76 6.49
N ASP A 18 5.52 -12.54 6.70
CA ASP A 18 4.47 -13.29 5.99
C ASP A 18 4.54 -13.01 4.48
N LEU A 19 4.70 -11.74 4.06
CA LEU A 19 4.81 -11.40 2.65
C LEU A 19 6.07 -11.99 2.00
N ARG A 20 7.20 -12.04 2.71
CA ARG A 20 8.44 -12.68 2.23
C ARG A 20 8.30 -14.19 2.07
N SER A 21 7.59 -14.85 2.97
CA SER A 21 7.53 -16.31 3.00
C SER A 21 6.47 -16.89 2.06
N GLN A 22 5.31 -16.23 1.93
CA GLN A 22 4.16 -16.79 1.21
C GLN A 22 3.46 -15.80 0.26
N GLY A 23 3.93 -14.55 0.16
CA GLY A 23 3.29 -13.53 -0.68
C GLY A 23 1.88 -13.14 -0.21
N LEU A 24 1.00 -12.77 -1.15
CA LEU A 24 -0.36 -12.35 -0.83
C LEU A 24 -1.32 -13.53 -0.61
N THR A 25 -1.68 -13.76 0.65
CA THR A 25 -2.78 -14.67 1.01
C THR A 25 -4.13 -14.22 0.44
N SER A 26 -5.10 -15.14 0.35
CA SER A 26 -6.48 -14.82 -0.03
C SER A 26 -7.09 -13.69 0.80
N ARG A 27 -6.77 -13.63 2.10
CA ARG A 27 -7.21 -12.55 2.99
C ARG A 27 -6.60 -11.20 2.58
N HIS A 28 -5.31 -11.17 2.25
CA HIS A 28 -4.64 -9.95 1.76
C HIS A 28 -5.29 -9.45 0.48
N ARG A 29 -5.54 -10.34 -0.48
CA ARG A 29 -6.17 -10.01 -1.76
C ARG A 29 -7.54 -9.35 -1.57
N ILE A 30 -8.40 -9.90 -0.71
CA ILE A 30 -9.72 -9.31 -0.39
C ILE A 30 -9.59 -7.90 0.20
N LEU A 31 -8.63 -7.69 1.11
CA LEU A 31 -8.40 -6.39 1.73
C LEU A 31 -7.89 -5.36 0.72
N LEU A 32 -6.93 -5.74 -0.11
CA LEU A 32 -6.33 -4.86 -1.13
C LEU A 32 -7.36 -4.40 -2.15
N THR A 33 -8.21 -5.30 -2.67
CA THR A 33 -9.28 -4.92 -3.61
C THR A 33 -10.17 -3.81 -3.06
N LYS A 34 -10.51 -3.86 -1.77
CA LYS A 34 -11.36 -2.83 -1.15
C LYS A 34 -10.60 -1.55 -0.84
N ARG A 35 -9.40 -1.67 -0.27
CA ARG A 35 -8.64 -0.53 0.27
C ARG A 35 -7.94 0.27 -0.83
N LEU A 36 -7.39 -0.38 -1.85
CA LEU A 36 -6.78 0.32 -2.99
C LEU A 36 -7.81 1.15 -3.76
N LYS A 37 -9.06 0.66 -3.88
CA LYS A 37 -10.17 1.45 -4.45
C LYS A 37 -10.37 2.78 -3.72
N ILE A 38 -10.31 2.73 -2.39
CA ILE A 38 -10.49 3.94 -1.56
C ILE A 38 -9.32 4.90 -1.74
N LEU A 39 -8.10 4.38 -1.85
CA LEU A 39 -6.89 5.20 -1.93
C LEU A 39 -6.66 5.80 -3.31
N TRP A 40 -6.87 5.03 -4.38
CA TRP A 40 -6.56 5.45 -5.76
C TRP A 40 -7.75 5.57 -6.70
N GLY A 41 -8.91 4.99 -6.34
CA GLY A 41 -10.12 5.14 -7.15
C GLY A 41 -10.78 6.52 -7.03
N GLU A 42 -11.71 6.81 -7.93
CA GLU A 42 -12.51 8.04 -7.87
C GLU A 42 -13.41 8.05 -6.62
N SER A 43 -13.46 9.19 -5.93
CA SER A 43 -14.13 9.31 -4.63
C SER A 43 -15.60 9.73 -4.82
N SER A 44 -16.55 8.82 -4.59
CA SER A 44 -18.00 9.11 -4.69
C SER A 44 -18.71 9.36 -3.34
N GLY A 45 -17.97 9.62 -2.26
CA GLY A 45 -18.51 9.70 -0.89
C GLY A 45 -19.14 11.04 -0.46
N LYS A 46 -19.90 11.01 0.66
CA LYS A 46 -20.45 12.19 1.38
C LYS A 46 -19.33 13.13 1.88
N LYS A 47 -19.61 14.44 2.03
CA LYS A 47 -18.62 15.49 2.38
C LYS A 47 -17.78 15.19 3.64
N SER A 48 -18.38 14.68 4.73
CA SER A 48 -17.65 14.33 5.96
C SER A 48 -16.74 13.12 5.79
N THR A 49 -17.08 12.20 4.90
CA THR A 49 -16.21 11.07 4.53
C THR A 49 -15.07 11.51 3.61
N ARG A 50 -15.30 12.55 2.79
CA ARG A 50 -14.27 13.07 1.87
C ARG A 50 -13.04 13.60 2.59
N TRP A 51 -13.18 14.32 3.71
CA TRP A 51 -12.00 14.85 4.40
C TRP A 51 -11.15 13.75 5.04
N ARG A 52 -11.79 12.73 5.64
CA ARG A 52 -11.08 11.57 6.22
C ARG A 52 -10.37 10.78 5.13
N ILE A 53 -11.05 10.54 4.01
CA ILE A 53 -10.45 9.86 2.85
C ILE A 53 -9.30 10.68 2.27
N LYS A 54 -9.46 12.01 2.13
CA LYS A 54 -8.38 12.90 1.64
C LYS A 54 -7.16 12.83 2.56
N THR A 55 -7.38 12.89 3.86
CA THR A 55 -6.31 12.81 4.87
C THR A 55 -5.59 11.47 4.81
N ALA A 56 -6.36 10.37 4.77
CA ALA A 56 -5.79 9.03 4.64
C ALA A 56 -5.00 8.87 3.34
N ARG A 57 -5.54 9.33 2.20
CA ARG A 57 -4.83 9.32 0.90
C ARG A 57 -3.51 10.06 0.97
N GLN A 58 -3.50 11.24 1.60
CA GLN A 58 -2.27 12.01 1.79
C GLN A 58 -1.26 11.22 2.64
N ALA A 59 -1.67 10.75 3.81
CA ALA A 59 -0.80 9.99 4.72
C ALA A 59 -0.22 8.73 4.06
N PHE A 60 -1.06 7.95 3.37
CA PHE A 60 -0.61 6.78 2.62
C PHE A 60 0.32 7.14 1.46
N SER A 61 0.08 8.26 0.77
CA SER A 61 0.96 8.71 -0.32
C SER A 61 2.33 9.14 0.19
N GLU A 62 2.38 9.79 1.36
CA GLU A 62 3.65 10.17 2.00
C GLU A 62 4.48 8.93 2.37
N VAL A 63 3.84 7.89 2.93
CA VAL A 63 4.53 6.62 3.20
C VAL A 63 4.98 5.96 1.90
N GLN A 64 4.12 5.93 0.87
CA GLN A 64 4.45 5.31 -0.41
C GLN A 64 5.64 5.98 -1.10
N ALA A 65 5.74 7.31 -1.01
CA ALA A 65 6.86 8.07 -1.54
C ALA A 65 8.19 7.73 -0.85
N LYS A 66 8.15 7.30 0.42
CA LYS A 66 9.33 6.85 1.17
C LYS A 66 9.64 5.37 0.94
N SER A 67 8.63 4.52 0.99
CA SER A 67 8.76 3.07 0.80
C SER A 67 7.45 2.48 0.27
N PRO A 68 7.40 2.05 -1.00
CA PRO A 68 6.25 1.35 -1.55
C PRO A 68 5.93 0.04 -0.83
N HIS A 69 6.95 -0.65 -0.31
CA HIS A 69 6.80 -1.86 0.50
C HIS A 69 6.06 -1.57 1.81
N LEU A 70 6.52 -0.56 2.55
CA LEU A 70 5.88 -0.17 3.82
C LEU A 70 4.46 0.34 3.58
N PHE A 71 4.22 1.06 2.48
CA PHE A 71 2.87 1.43 2.06
C PHE A 71 1.96 0.20 1.93
N LEU A 72 2.37 -0.84 1.20
CA LEU A 72 1.52 -2.02 1.02
C LEU A 72 1.20 -2.70 2.36
N VAL A 73 2.20 -2.82 3.24
CA VAL A 73 2.02 -3.38 4.60
C VAL A 73 1.03 -2.55 5.41
N LEU A 74 1.14 -1.22 5.39
CA LEU A 74 0.18 -0.36 6.07
C LEU A 74 -1.22 -0.46 5.47
N VAL A 75 -1.35 -0.59 4.15
CA VAL A 75 -2.67 -0.79 3.52
C VAL A 75 -3.31 -2.09 4.01
N LEU A 76 -2.53 -3.13 4.30
CA LEU A 76 -3.06 -4.38 4.89
C LEU A 76 -3.44 -4.22 6.37
N LEU A 77 -2.66 -3.44 7.13
CA LEU A 77 -2.83 -3.35 8.59
C LEU A 77 -3.79 -2.26 9.07
N VAL A 78 -3.86 -1.14 8.36
CA VAL A 78 -4.52 0.09 8.80
C VAL A 78 -5.63 0.47 7.83
N THR A 79 -6.81 0.79 8.36
CA THR A 79 -7.93 1.27 7.54
C THR A 79 -7.76 2.74 7.16
N ALA A 80 -8.37 3.15 6.05
CA ALA A 80 -8.44 4.58 5.69
C ALA A 80 -9.15 5.43 6.77
N THR A 81 -10.02 4.83 7.58
CA THR A 81 -10.69 5.54 8.68
C THR A 81 -9.72 5.84 9.82
N GLU A 82 -8.90 4.87 10.23
CA GLU A 82 -7.87 5.05 11.26
C GLU A 82 -6.80 6.04 10.78
N CYS A 83 -6.31 5.86 9.56
CA CYS A 83 -5.35 6.78 8.91
C CYS A 83 -5.96 8.16 8.60
N GLY A 84 -7.28 8.31 8.66
CA GLY A 84 -7.96 9.60 8.56
C GLY A 84 -8.02 10.37 9.88
N GLN A 85 -7.56 9.79 11.00
CA GLN A 85 -7.52 10.43 12.30
C GLN A 85 -6.20 11.18 12.47
N ARG A 86 -6.26 12.49 12.73
CA ARG A 86 -5.06 13.33 12.89
C ARG A 86 -4.10 12.81 13.96
N ALA A 87 -4.62 12.40 15.12
CA ALA A 87 -3.80 11.82 16.19
C ALA A 87 -3.04 10.56 15.74
N PHE A 88 -3.64 9.72 14.89
CA PHE A 88 -2.95 8.56 14.33
C PHE A 88 -1.85 9.00 13.35
N CYS A 89 -2.12 9.97 12.48
CA CYS A 89 -1.11 10.48 11.54
C CYS A 89 0.09 11.11 12.25
N ASP A 90 -0.17 11.95 13.26
CA ASP A 90 0.87 12.68 13.97
C ASP A 90 1.77 11.72 14.76
N GLU A 91 1.20 10.66 15.34
CA GLU A 91 1.95 9.67 16.13
C GLU A 91 2.62 8.59 15.27
N VAL A 92 1.86 7.98 14.35
CA VAL A 92 2.30 6.77 13.63
C VAL A 92 2.88 7.11 12.27
N ILE A 93 2.13 7.82 11.43
CA ILE A 93 2.56 8.08 10.04
C ILE A 93 3.81 8.97 10.02
N THR A 94 3.83 10.02 10.84
CA THR A 94 4.98 10.93 10.95
C THR A 94 6.24 10.19 11.38
N ALA A 95 6.14 9.26 12.32
CA ALA A 95 7.28 8.44 12.74
C ALA A 95 7.77 7.52 11.62
N LEU A 96 6.85 6.84 10.93
CA LEU A 96 7.18 5.93 9.82
C LEU A 96 7.80 6.67 8.62
N VAL A 97 7.38 7.89 8.32
CA VAL A 97 7.93 8.74 7.23
C VAL A 97 9.31 9.31 7.56
N LYS A 98 9.69 9.34 8.85
CA LYS A 98 10.96 9.85 9.35
C LYS A 98 12.01 8.78 9.65
N LEU A 99 11.72 7.52 9.34
CA LEU A 99 12.70 6.44 9.49
C LEU A 99 13.93 6.71 8.61
N GLU A 100 15.11 6.45 9.16
CA GLU A 100 16.39 6.60 8.44
C GLU A 100 16.61 5.51 7.41
N CYS A 101 16.06 4.31 7.65
CA CYS A 101 16.21 3.15 6.78
C CYS A 101 14.87 2.41 6.59
N TYR A 102 14.64 1.98 5.35
CA TYR A 102 13.44 1.22 4.95
C TYR A 102 13.74 -0.21 4.46
N GLU A 103 15.01 -0.61 4.42
CA GLU A 103 15.45 -1.96 4.02
C GLU A 103 14.77 -3.09 4.81
N PRO A 104 14.52 -2.96 6.14
CA PRO A 104 13.85 -4.01 6.90
C PRO A 104 12.43 -4.33 6.40
N TYR A 105 11.80 -3.42 5.65
CA TYR A 105 10.45 -3.61 5.11
C TYR A 105 10.42 -4.14 3.68
N GLN A 106 11.57 -4.34 3.03
CA GLN A 106 11.61 -4.77 1.62
C GLN A 106 11.22 -6.25 1.47
N PHE A 107 10.47 -6.55 0.41
CA PHE A 107 10.07 -7.90 0.02
C PHE A 107 9.66 -7.90 -1.45
N SER A 108 9.83 -9.02 -2.13
CA SER A 108 9.33 -9.21 -3.49
C SER A 108 8.05 -10.04 -3.47
N LEU A 109 7.17 -9.81 -4.43
CA LEU A 109 5.97 -10.61 -4.65
C LEU A 109 6.15 -11.52 -5.88
N SER A 110 5.35 -12.58 -5.94
CA SER A 110 5.39 -13.54 -7.04
C SER A 110 4.70 -13.02 -8.31
N ALA A 111 4.85 -13.75 -9.41
CA ALA A 111 4.10 -13.49 -10.65
C ALA A 111 2.58 -13.57 -10.44
N ASP A 112 2.11 -14.52 -9.62
CA ASP A 112 0.67 -14.66 -9.31
C ASP A 112 0.12 -13.44 -8.55
N ASP A 113 0.93 -12.85 -7.68
CA ASP A 113 0.57 -11.64 -6.94
C ASP A 113 0.58 -10.40 -7.85
N LYS A 114 1.51 -10.35 -8.81
CA LYS A 114 1.53 -9.34 -9.88
C LYS A 114 0.24 -9.38 -10.68
N ASP A 115 -0.14 -10.55 -11.19
CA ASP A 115 -1.35 -10.72 -12.01
C ASP A 115 -2.61 -10.30 -11.25
N PHE A 116 -2.67 -10.61 -9.96
CA PHE A 116 -3.75 -10.16 -9.09
C PHE A 116 -3.81 -8.63 -8.98
N LEU A 117 -2.67 -7.97 -8.71
CA LEU A 117 -2.58 -6.52 -8.55
C LEU A 117 -2.91 -5.79 -9.85
N GLU A 118 -2.40 -6.25 -10.99
CA GLU A 118 -2.70 -5.69 -12.32
C GLU A 118 -4.18 -5.80 -12.66
N ARG A 119 -4.77 -6.98 -12.48
CA ARG A 119 -6.19 -7.20 -12.71
C ARG A 119 -7.04 -6.29 -11.84
N THR A 120 -6.67 -6.16 -10.57
CA THR A 120 -7.35 -5.28 -9.61
C THR A 120 -7.26 -3.81 -10.07
N ALA A 121 -6.08 -3.37 -10.48
CA ALA A 121 -5.84 -2.00 -10.95
C ALA A 121 -6.62 -1.68 -12.22
N LYS A 122 -6.66 -2.62 -13.17
CA LYS A 122 -7.43 -2.49 -14.41
C LYS A 122 -8.93 -2.42 -14.14
N GLN A 123 -9.45 -3.32 -13.30
CA GLN A 123 -10.88 -3.33 -12.92
C GLN A 123 -11.31 -2.06 -12.19
N GLN A 124 -10.38 -1.40 -11.48
CA GLN A 124 -10.66 -0.22 -10.66
C GLN A 124 -10.22 1.09 -11.31
N GLY A 125 -9.66 1.04 -12.53
CA GLY A 125 -9.33 2.23 -13.32
C GLY A 125 -8.07 2.99 -12.88
N PHE A 126 -7.15 2.37 -12.13
CA PHE A 126 -5.92 3.04 -11.67
C PHE A 126 -4.62 2.42 -12.20
N VAL A 127 -4.70 1.51 -13.18
CA VAL A 127 -3.52 0.84 -13.77
C VAL A 127 -2.49 1.83 -14.34
N GLU A 128 -2.95 2.99 -14.84
CA GLU A 128 -2.06 4.02 -15.40
C GLU A 128 -1.48 4.97 -14.34
N ALA A 129 -1.92 4.88 -13.07
CA ALA A 129 -1.45 5.76 -12.01
C ALA A 129 0.05 5.57 -11.76
N SER A 130 0.80 6.68 -11.73
CA SER A 130 2.25 6.67 -11.47
C SER A 130 2.59 6.02 -10.14
N THR A 131 1.75 6.23 -9.11
CA THR A 131 1.87 5.59 -7.79
C THR A 131 1.73 4.07 -7.88
N PHE A 132 0.75 3.57 -8.64
CA PHE A 132 0.60 2.12 -8.84
C PHE A 132 1.80 1.53 -9.58
N LYS A 133 2.27 2.17 -10.66
CA LYS A 133 3.46 1.73 -11.40
C LYS A 133 4.71 1.72 -10.51
N ALA A 134 4.89 2.72 -9.65
CA ALA A 134 6.00 2.77 -8.69
C ALA A 134 5.92 1.64 -7.66
N LEU A 135 4.71 1.31 -7.18
CA LEU A 135 4.50 0.16 -6.31
C LEU A 135 4.92 -1.13 -7.00
N MET A 136 4.43 -1.35 -8.23
CA MET A 136 4.69 -2.58 -8.95
C MET A 136 6.17 -2.79 -9.28
N ARG A 137 6.90 -1.71 -9.63
CA ARG A 137 8.36 -1.78 -9.84
C ARG A 137 9.12 -2.15 -8.56
N ALA A 138 8.65 -1.70 -7.41
CA ALA A 138 9.28 -2.02 -6.13
C ALA A 138 9.03 -3.48 -5.72
N LEU A 139 7.80 -3.97 -5.91
CA LEU A 139 7.39 -5.31 -5.47
C LEU A 139 7.77 -6.42 -6.46
N ILE A 140 7.93 -6.09 -7.74
CA ILE A 140 8.23 -7.03 -8.82
C ILE A 140 9.51 -6.57 -9.56
N PRO A 141 10.69 -6.72 -8.94
CA PRO A 141 11.94 -6.24 -9.52
C PRO A 141 12.28 -6.91 -10.87
N ASP A 142 11.88 -8.17 -11.07
CA ASP A 142 12.32 -8.99 -12.21
C ASP A 142 11.41 -8.95 -13.46
N GLY A 143 10.35 -8.13 -13.52
CA GLY A 143 9.45 -8.27 -14.68
C GLY A 143 8.28 -7.33 -14.87
N TRP A 144 8.22 -6.16 -14.22
CA TRP A 144 7.14 -5.20 -14.55
C TRP A 144 7.24 -4.68 -15.99
N LEU A 145 8.45 -4.58 -16.57
CA LEU A 145 8.67 -3.97 -17.88
C LEU A 145 8.56 -4.94 -19.08
N SER A 146 8.60 -6.26 -18.87
CA SER A 146 8.63 -7.20 -19.99
C SER A 146 7.31 -7.29 -20.78
N ILE A 147 6.16 -6.94 -20.19
CA ILE A 147 4.86 -7.10 -20.86
C ILE A 147 4.38 -5.82 -21.58
N HIS A 148 5.05 -4.68 -21.38
CA HIS A 148 4.69 -3.44 -22.08
C HIS A 148 5.52 -3.17 -23.34
N TYR A 149 6.55 -3.98 -23.61
CA TYR A 149 7.37 -3.87 -24.82
C TYR A 149 6.94 -4.80 -25.98
N GLU A 150 6.14 -5.85 -25.73
CA GLU A 150 5.75 -6.81 -26.78
C GLU A 150 4.55 -6.37 -27.64
N ARG A 151 4.13 -5.09 -27.57
CA ARG A 151 3.02 -4.55 -28.37
C ARG A 151 3.43 -3.59 -29.50
N ILE A 152 4.71 -3.57 -29.85
CA ILE A 152 5.23 -2.89 -31.04
C ILE A 152 6.24 -3.81 -31.71
N ASN A 153 5.75 -4.80 -32.44
CA ASN A 153 6.37 -5.39 -33.64
C ASN A 153 5.29 -6.09 -34.45
#